data_AF-A0A966W7Y4-F1
#
_entry.id   AF-A0A966W7Y4-F1
#
_cell.length_a   1.000
_cell.length_b   1.000
_cell.length_c   1.000
_cell.angle_alpha   90.00
_cell.angle_beta   90.00
_cell.angle_gamma   90.00
#
_symmetry.space_group_name_H-M   'P 1'
#
loop_
_entity.id
_entity.type
_entity.pdbx_description
1 polymer ?
#
loop_
_entity_poly.entity_id
_entity_poly.type
_entity_poly.pdbx_seq_one_letter_code
_entity_poly.pdbx_strand_id
1 'polypeptide(L)'
;DGWASRWDRKMRAPIIQAPAAVRSLPGLEPGSIPSVSDLGLAPDDCPGRQPGGRLAGLDLLRSFLNDRGATYHREMSSPLTADTACSRLSAHLAYGTLSMREVAQATWGRLAEVKALPAEVRGAQATALRAYIGRLHWHCHFIQKLEASPSLEFANLHRAYDGLRENEFDQTLFRAWAAGRTGFPFVDACMRSLASTGWINFRMRAMLVAFASYQLWLHWRETGLHLARLFTDYEPGIHWPQMQMQSGTTGTNTVRIYNPVKQSTDQDPEGTFIRRWIPELRGVPGSFIHEPWRMPEDMQNLVSCVIGTDYPSPIVDHEVAARRARERVWAVRRGDAFRSEARAILIRHGSRKQSSVPRRGRSSRPVAPQ
;
A
#
# COMPACT_ATOMS: atom_id res chain seq x y z
N ASP A 1 -15.00 21.97 2.05
CA ASP A 1 -14.03 23.04 1.70
C ASP A 1 -13.84 23.22 0.19
N GLY A 2 -14.66 22.60 -0.68
CA GLY A 2 -14.59 22.81 -2.14
C GLY A 2 -13.35 22.21 -2.82
N TRP A 3 -12.55 21.38 -2.12
CA TRP A 3 -11.31 20.85 -2.66
C TRP A 3 -11.49 20.06 -3.96
N ALA A 4 -12.45 19.13 -4.00
CA ALA A 4 -12.68 18.27 -5.16
C ALA A 4 -13.01 19.09 -6.42
N SER A 5 -13.87 20.10 -6.30
CA SER A 5 -14.23 20.99 -7.42
C SER A 5 -13.04 21.82 -7.91
N ARG A 6 -12.17 22.28 -7.00
CA ARG A 6 -10.93 22.97 -7.39
C ARG A 6 -9.94 22.03 -8.08
N TRP A 7 -9.82 20.80 -7.58
CA TRP A 7 -9.00 19.76 -8.20
C TRP A 7 -9.50 19.46 -9.62
N ASP A 8 -10.81 19.25 -9.79
CA ASP A 8 -11.42 19.00 -11.11
C ASP A 8 -11.14 20.13 -12.09
N ARG A 9 -11.33 21.38 -11.65
CA ARG A 9 -11.01 22.57 -12.45
C ARG A 9 -9.54 22.58 -12.86
N LYS A 10 -8.63 22.30 -11.93
CA LYS A 10 -7.18 22.26 -12.20
C LYS A 10 -6.82 21.12 -13.15
N MET A 11 -7.47 19.96 -13.07
CA MET A 11 -7.22 18.83 -13.97
C MET A 11 -7.90 18.96 -15.33
N ARG A 12 -8.91 19.85 -15.47
CA ARG A 12 -9.55 20.15 -16.77
C ARG A 12 -8.87 21.23 -17.59
N ALA A 13 -7.99 22.03 -16.99
CA ALA A 13 -7.23 23.04 -17.74
C ALA A 13 -6.38 22.39 -18.83
N PRO A 14 -6.08 23.08 -19.95
CA PRO A 14 -5.30 22.52 -21.06
C PRO A 14 -3.95 21.93 -20.62
N ILE A 15 -3.52 20.84 -21.27
CA ILE A 15 -2.18 20.29 -21.09
C ILE A 15 -1.19 21.20 -21.82
N ILE A 16 -0.09 21.55 -21.15
CA ILE A 16 0.98 22.36 -21.73
C ILE A 16 1.80 21.44 -22.65
N GLN A 17 2.06 21.89 -23.88
CA GLN A 17 2.89 21.15 -24.82
C GLN A 17 4.34 21.07 -24.32
N ALA A 18 4.95 19.90 -24.47
CA ALA A 18 6.37 19.75 -24.16
C ALA A 18 7.21 20.60 -25.13
N PRO A 19 8.30 21.23 -24.66
CA PRO A 19 9.22 21.91 -25.56
C PRO A 19 9.84 20.89 -26.53
N ALA A 20 10.04 21.30 -27.79
CA ALA A 20 10.64 20.43 -28.81
C ALA A 20 12.09 20.05 -28.48
N ALA A 21 12.80 20.92 -27.75
CA ALA A 21 14.15 20.67 -27.24
C ALA A 21 14.40 21.48 -25.96
N VAL A 22 15.26 20.96 -25.09
CA VAL A 22 15.87 21.72 -23.99
C VAL A 22 17.17 22.31 -24.51
N ARG A 23 17.33 23.64 -24.43
CA ARG A 23 18.58 24.29 -24.86
C ARG A 23 19.67 24.05 -23.81
N SER A 24 20.83 23.56 -24.24
CA SER A 24 21.99 23.46 -23.37
C SER A 24 22.51 24.85 -23.00
N LEU A 25 23.20 24.93 -21.86
CA LEU A 25 23.94 26.12 -21.49
C LEU A 25 25.17 26.28 -22.43
N PRO A 26 25.53 27.49 -22.87
CA PRO A 26 26.69 27.70 -23.72
C PRO A 26 27.98 27.15 -23.08
N GLY A 27 28.78 26.42 -23.87
CA GLY A 27 30.05 25.84 -23.42
C GLY A 27 29.92 24.56 -22.57
N LEU A 28 28.70 24.04 -22.39
CA LEU A 28 28.44 22.77 -21.69
C LEU A 28 28.03 21.69 -22.69
N GLU A 29 28.88 20.66 -22.80
CA GLU A 29 28.54 19.43 -23.50
C GLU A 29 27.60 18.58 -22.62
N PRO A 30 26.40 18.21 -23.10
CA PRO A 30 25.41 17.51 -22.28
C PRO A 30 25.81 16.07 -21.92
N GLY A 31 26.75 15.47 -22.65
CA GLY A 31 27.19 14.09 -22.45
C GLY A 31 26.09 13.06 -22.70
N SER A 32 26.38 11.79 -22.37
CA SER A 32 25.39 10.71 -22.33
C SER A 32 24.74 10.62 -20.95
N ILE A 33 23.52 10.07 -20.88
CA ILE A 33 22.92 9.69 -19.59
C ILE A 33 23.83 8.62 -18.96
N PRO A 34 24.31 8.81 -17.71
CA PRO A 34 25.20 7.86 -17.07
C PRO A 34 24.47 6.55 -16.75
N SER A 35 25.20 5.44 -16.84
CA SER A 35 24.78 4.14 -16.32
C SER A 35 24.91 4.09 -14.79
N VAL A 36 24.36 3.04 -14.18
CA VAL A 36 24.52 2.77 -12.74
C VAL A 36 26.01 2.62 -12.38
N SER A 37 26.79 1.99 -13.26
CA SER A 37 28.23 1.81 -13.08
C SER A 37 29.00 3.13 -13.14
N ASP A 38 28.61 4.04 -14.03
CA ASP A 38 29.24 5.36 -14.16
C ASP A 38 29.05 6.21 -12.88
N LEU A 39 27.97 5.96 -12.14
CA LEU A 39 27.66 6.63 -10.88
C LEU A 39 28.31 5.95 -9.65
N GLY A 40 29.06 4.85 -9.84
CA GLY A 40 29.67 4.09 -8.74
C GLY A 40 28.63 3.47 -7.79
N LEU A 41 27.40 3.25 -8.27
CA LEU A 41 26.31 2.67 -7.49
C LEU A 41 26.38 1.15 -7.54
N ALA A 42 26.09 0.51 -6.41
CA ALA A 42 25.93 -0.94 -6.36
C ALA A 42 24.76 -1.37 -7.27
N PRO A 43 24.80 -2.61 -7.82
CA PRO A 43 23.64 -3.19 -8.49
C PRO A 43 22.39 -3.12 -7.60
N ASP A 44 21.27 -2.74 -8.20
CA ASP A 44 19.99 -2.66 -7.50
C ASP A 44 19.20 -3.96 -7.73
N ASP A 45 19.05 -4.75 -6.67
CA ASP A 45 18.40 -6.06 -6.65
C ASP A 45 16.87 -5.96 -6.73
N CYS A 46 16.36 -5.49 -7.88
CA CYS A 46 14.94 -5.49 -8.22
C CYS A 46 14.77 -5.94 -9.69
N PRO A 47 14.91 -7.25 -9.97
CA PRO A 47 14.93 -7.78 -11.34
C PRO A 47 13.59 -7.63 -12.08
N GLY A 48 12.47 -7.59 -11.36
CA GLY A 48 11.12 -7.42 -11.90
C GLY A 48 10.67 -5.96 -11.99
N ARG A 49 11.60 -5.00 -11.93
CA ARG A 49 11.28 -3.57 -11.96
C ARG A 49 10.50 -3.21 -13.21
N GLN A 50 9.44 -2.43 -13.04
CA GLN A 50 8.71 -1.86 -14.15
C GLN A 50 9.59 -0.89 -14.96
N PRO A 51 9.59 -0.95 -16.31
CA PRO A 51 10.30 0.01 -17.15
C PRO A 51 9.82 1.45 -16.94
N GLY A 52 10.76 2.37 -16.81
CA GLY A 52 10.50 3.81 -16.70
C GLY A 52 10.30 4.50 -18.05
N GLY A 53 10.04 5.81 -18.00
CA GLY A 53 9.94 6.66 -19.19
C GLY A 53 8.52 6.90 -19.70
N ARG A 54 8.38 7.94 -20.52
CA ARG A 54 7.07 8.44 -20.99
C ARG A 54 6.33 7.45 -21.89
N LEU A 55 7.05 6.80 -22.81
CA LEU A 55 6.43 5.83 -23.75
C LEU A 55 5.80 4.65 -23.00
N ALA A 56 6.55 4.03 -22.09
CA ALA A 56 6.05 2.97 -21.21
C ALA A 56 4.83 3.43 -20.39
N GLY A 57 4.85 4.67 -19.87
CA GLY A 57 3.71 5.25 -19.16
C GLY A 57 2.47 5.36 -20.03
N LEU A 58 2.60 5.87 -21.26
CA LEU A 58 1.49 6.02 -22.21
C LEU A 58 0.91 4.65 -22.61
N ASP A 59 1.75 3.64 -22.82
CA ASP A 59 1.30 2.28 -23.12
C ASP A 59 0.53 1.64 -21.95
N LEU A 60 1.00 1.85 -20.72
CA LEU A 60 0.28 1.41 -19.53
C LEU A 60 -1.06 2.12 -19.37
N LEU A 61 -1.11 3.43 -19.61
CA LEU A 61 -2.34 4.21 -19.55
C LEU A 61 -3.35 3.72 -20.60
N ARG A 62 -2.91 3.55 -21.85
CA ARG A 62 -3.74 3.07 -22.96
C ARG A 62 -4.27 1.66 -22.69
N SER A 63 -3.39 0.72 -22.31
CA SER A 63 -3.81 -0.66 -22.02
C SER A 63 -4.76 -0.73 -20.82
N PHE A 64 -4.53 0.07 -19.78
CA PHE A 64 -5.41 0.13 -18.61
C PHE A 64 -6.80 0.66 -18.96
N LEU A 65 -6.88 1.79 -19.68
CA LEU A 65 -8.15 2.43 -19.99
C LEU A 65 -9.02 1.63 -20.97
N ASN A 66 -8.37 0.92 -21.90
CA ASN A 66 -9.08 0.22 -22.98
C ASN A 66 -9.35 -1.27 -22.68
N ASP A 67 -8.52 -1.91 -21.87
CA ASP A 67 -8.59 -3.37 -21.65
C ASP A 67 -8.41 -3.75 -20.17
N ARG A 68 -7.16 -3.81 -19.68
CA ARG A 68 -6.79 -4.38 -18.36
C ARG A 68 -7.58 -3.81 -17.18
N GLY A 69 -7.97 -2.53 -17.25
CA GLY A 69 -8.68 -1.83 -16.18
C GLY A 69 -10.17 -2.14 -16.07
N ALA A 70 -10.76 -2.93 -16.97
CA ALA A 70 -12.20 -3.21 -16.99
C ALA A 70 -12.74 -3.77 -15.67
N THR A 71 -11.92 -4.55 -14.95
CA THR A 71 -12.26 -5.18 -13.67
C THR A 71 -11.58 -4.54 -12.46
N TYR A 72 -10.90 -3.39 -12.63
CA TYR A 72 -10.08 -2.72 -11.62
C TYR A 72 -10.72 -2.69 -10.21
N HIS A 73 -12.00 -2.32 -10.13
CA HIS A 73 -12.69 -2.18 -8.85
C HIS A 73 -12.89 -3.49 -8.06
N ARG A 74 -12.88 -4.64 -8.74
CA ARG A 74 -12.99 -5.98 -8.13
C ARG A 74 -11.62 -6.56 -7.82
N GLU A 75 -10.68 -6.41 -8.73
CA GLU A 75 -9.40 -7.12 -8.72
C GLU A 75 -8.27 -6.39 -7.97
N MET A 76 -8.40 -5.10 -7.63
CA MET A 76 -7.29 -4.34 -7.02
C MET A 76 -6.82 -4.85 -5.63
N SER A 77 -7.59 -5.73 -4.98
CA SER A 77 -7.34 -6.16 -3.59
C SER A 77 -6.43 -7.38 -3.49
N SER A 78 -6.51 -8.34 -4.41
CA SER A 78 -5.66 -9.53 -4.40
C SER A 78 -4.33 -9.22 -5.08
N PRO A 79 -3.18 -9.62 -4.51
CA PRO A 79 -1.89 -9.44 -5.18
C PRO A 79 -1.75 -10.32 -6.45
N LEU A 80 -2.58 -11.35 -6.61
CA LEU A 80 -2.61 -12.18 -7.83
C LEU A 80 -3.11 -11.42 -9.05
N THR A 81 -4.15 -10.62 -8.87
CA THR A 81 -4.87 -9.98 -9.97
C THR A 81 -4.58 -8.49 -10.08
N ALA A 82 -4.17 -7.86 -8.97
CA ALA A 82 -3.89 -6.43 -8.96
C ALA A 82 -2.70 -6.03 -9.82
N ASP A 83 -1.71 -6.90 -10.03
CA ASP A 83 -0.56 -6.64 -10.91
C ASP A 83 -1.03 -6.27 -12.34
N THR A 84 -1.97 -7.06 -12.88
CA THR A 84 -2.57 -6.83 -14.20
C THR A 84 -3.70 -5.81 -14.17
N ALA A 85 -4.61 -5.89 -13.20
CA ALA A 85 -5.84 -5.11 -13.21
C ALA A 85 -5.67 -3.65 -12.73
N CYS A 86 -4.60 -3.35 -11.99
CA CYS A 86 -4.29 -1.96 -11.62
C CYS A 86 -3.60 -1.21 -12.76
N SER A 87 -3.70 0.13 -12.71
CA SER A 87 -3.13 0.98 -13.76
C SER A 87 -1.61 0.85 -13.93
N ARG A 88 -0.88 0.49 -12.86
CA ARG A 88 0.60 0.51 -12.80
C ARG A 88 1.21 1.90 -13.10
N LEU A 89 0.42 2.96 -13.00
CA LEU A 89 0.86 4.34 -13.29
C LEU A 89 1.48 5.07 -12.10
N SER A 90 1.54 4.46 -10.91
CA SER A 90 2.06 5.12 -9.71
C SER A 90 3.52 5.54 -9.84
N ALA A 91 4.39 4.69 -10.41
CA ALA A 91 5.79 5.07 -10.69
C ALA A 91 5.87 6.21 -11.71
N HIS A 92 5.08 6.15 -12.78
CA HIS A 92 5.07 7.19 -13.80
C HIS A 92 4.58 8.55 -13.30
N LEU A 93 3.66 8.56 -12.32
CA LEU A 93 3.19 9.75 -11.64
C LEU A 93 4.24 10.30 -10.67
N ALA A 94 4.90 9.45 -9.89
CA ALA A 94 5.96 9.85 -8.94
C ALA A 94 7.16 10.50 -9.65
N TYR A 95 7.60 9.92 -10.78
CA TYR A 95 8.69 10.46 -11.59
C TYR A 95 8.27 11.51 -12.63
N GLY A 96 6.99 11.85 -12.71
CA GLY A 96 6.48 12.88 -13.62
C GLY A 96 6.55 12.55 -15.12
N THR A 97 6.82 11.29 -15.49
CA THR A 97 6.80 10.83 -16.89
C THR A 97 5.41 10.88 -17.53
N LEU A 98 4.37 10.86 -16.69
CA LEU A 98 2.99 11.25 -17.02
C LEU A 98 2.52 12.30 -16.03
N SER A 99 1.74 13.27 -16.51
CA SER A 99 1.10 14.25 -15.62
C SER A 99 -0.22 13.70 -15.07
N MET A 100 -0.54 14.02 -13.81
CA MET A 100 -1.86 13.71 -13.24
C MET A 100 -3.02 14.27 -14.08
N ARG A 101 -2.81 15.43 -14.71
CA ARG A 101 -3.77 16.09 -15.59
C ARG A 101 -4.05 15.25 -16.85
N GLU A 102 -3.01 14.76 -17.50
CA GLU A 102 -3.09 13.88 -18.67
C GLU A 102 -3.85 12.59 -18.32
N VAL A 103 -3.50 11.93 -17.21
CA VAL A 103 -4.16 10.70 -16.75
C VAL A 103 -5.65 10.95 -16.43
N ALA A 104 -5.97 12.05 -15.74
CA ALA A 104 -7.35 12.40 -15.41
C ALA A 104 -8.18 12.70 -16.67
N GLN A 105 -7.65 13.48 -17.61
CA GLN A 105 -8.34 13.82 -18.86
C GLN A 105 -8.58 12.59 -19.73
N ALA A 106 -7.58 11.74 -19.91
CA ALA A 106 -7.72 10.48 -20.65
C ALA A 106 -8.77 9.56 -20.01
N THR A 107 -8.78 9.47 -18.67
CA THR A 107 -9.77 8.68 -17.93
C THR A 107 -11.19 9.23 -18.10
N TRP A 108 -11.37 10.55 -18.07
CA TRP A 108 -12.67 11.18 -18.31
C TRP A 108 -13.16 11.02 -19.74
N GLY A 109 -12.27 11.16 -20.73
CA GLY A 109 -12.58 10.90 -22.14
C GLY A 109 -13.07 9.46 -22.32
N ARG A 110 -12.31 8.49 -21.82
CA ARG A 110 -12.71 7.08 -21.89
C ARG A 110 -14.02 6.80 -21.16
N LEU A 111 -14.26 7.43 -20.00
CA LEU A 111 -15.53 7.28 -19.29
C LEU A 111 -16.70 7.86 -20.10
N ALA A 112 -16.51 8.94 -20.83
CA ALA A 112 -17.53 9.52 -21.71
C ALA A 112 -17.85 8.57 -22.88
N GLU A 113 -16.83 8.03 -23.55
CA GLU A 113 -16.99 7.02 -24.60
C GLU A 113 -17.77 5.79 -24.11
N VAL A 114 -17.35 5.22 -22.99
CA VAL A 114 -18.00 4.02 -22.40
C VAL A 114 -19.44 4.32 -21.99
N LYS A 115 -19.75 5.55 -21.55
CA LYS A 115 -21.12 5.97 -21.24
C LYS A 115 -21.99 6.17 -22.48
N ALA A 116 -21.40 6.48 -23.63
CA ALA A 116 -22.11 6.59 -24.91
C ALA A 116 -22.47 5.22 -25.51
N LEU A 117 -21.77 4.15 -25.10
CA LEU A 117 -22.10 2.78 -25.52
C LEU A 117 -23.47 2.32 -24.97
N PRO A 118 -24.18 1.44 -25.72
CA PRO A 118 -25.37 0.76 -25.24
C PRO A 118 -25.11 0.00 -23.91
N ALA A 119 -26.14 -0.10 -23.07
CA ALA A 119 -26.00 -0.63 -21.72
C ALA A 119 -25.50 -2.08 -21.69
N GLU A 120 -25.87 -2.85 -22.71
CA GLU A 120 -25.57 -4.26 -22.90
C GLU A 120 -24.06 -4.50 -23.11
N VAL A 121 -23.37 -3.53 -23.71
CA VAL A 121 -21.94 -3.62 -24.05
C VAL A 121 -21.05 -2.86 -23.05
N ARG A 122 -21.63 -1.98 -22.23
CA ARG A 122 -20.90 -1.13 -21.27
C ARG A 122 -20.22 -1.94 -20.16
N GLY A 123 -20.85 -3.04 -19.76
CA GLY A 123 -20.39 -3.89 -18.66
C GLY A 123 -20.02 -3.11 -17.39
N ALA A 124 -18.95 -3.53 -16.71
CA ALA A 124 -18.49 -2.90 -15.48
C ALA A 124 -17.44 -1.78 -15.68
N GLN A 125 -17.06 -1.47 -16.92
CA GLN A 125 -15.96 -0.56 -17.24
C GLN A 125 -16.22 0.86 -16.73
N ALA A 126 -17.46 1.37 -16.86
CA ALA A 126 -17.82 2.68 -16.31
C ALA A 126 -17.63 2.74 -14.77
N THR A 127 -17.95 1.66 -14.07
CA THR A 127 -17.76 1.56 -12.62
C THR A 127 -16.27 1.50 -12.26
N ALA A 128 -15.49 0.73 -13.00
CA ALA A 128 -14.04 0.66 -12.85
C ALA A 128 -13.37 2.03 -13.04
N LEU A 129 -13.72 2.77 -14.10
CA LEU A 129 -13.19 4.10 -14.39
C LEU A 129 -13.58 5.13 -13.31
N ARG A 130 -14.82 5.11 -12.81
CA ARG A 130 -15.23 5.97 -11.67
C ARG A 130 -14.43 5.64 -10.40
N ALA A 131 -14.20 4.36 -10.12
CA ALA A 131 -13.36 3.94 -9.00
C ALA A 131 -11.91 4.44 -9.17
N TYR A 132 -11.38 4.39 -10.39
CA TYR A 132 -10.04 4.89 -10.71
C TYR A 132 -9.94 6.43 -10.56
N ILE A 133 -10.92 7.20 -11.04
CA ILE A 133 -10.98 8.66 -10.81
C ILE A 133 -10.95 8.97 -9.30
N GLY A 134 -11.69 8.21 -8.49
CA GLY A 134 -11.64 8.32 -7.03
C GLY A 134 -10.23 8.11 -6.45
N ARG A 135 -9.41 7.28 -7.09
CA ARG A 135 -8.02 7.01 -6.70
C ARG A 135 -7.07 8.12 -7.12
N LEU A 136 -7.32 8.79 -8.25
CA LEU A 136 -6.60 10.01 -8.66
C LEU A 136 -6.84 11.16 -7.67
N HIS A 137 -8.10 11.34 -7.22
CA HIS A 137 -8.38 12.28 -6.14
C HIS A 137 -7.68 11.90 -4.84
N TRP A 138 -7.73 10.60 -4.48
CA TRP A 138 -7.08 10.11 -3.27
C TRP A 138 -5.58 10.39 -3.28
N HIS A 139 -4.91 10.16 -4.40
CA HIS A 139 -3.49 10.47 -4.59
C HIS A 139 -3.18 11.92 -4.23
N CYS A 140 -3.84 12.89 -4.88
CA CYS A 140 -3.58 14.31 -4.59
C CYS A 140 -4.03 14.74 -3.18
N HIS A 141 -5.10 14.16 -2.64
CA HIS A 141 -5.52 14.43 -1.27
C HIS A 141 -4.45 13.99 -0.25
N PHE A 142 -3.76 12.87 -0.50
CA PHE A 142 -2.71 12.39 0.37
C PHE A 142 -1.45 13.24 0.28
N ILE A 143 -0.99 13.57 -0.93
CA ILE A 143 0.20 14.42 -1.13
C ILE A 143 0.15 15.71 -0.30
N GLN A 144 -1.02 16.36 -0.27
CA GLN A 144 -1.22 17.60 0.48
C GLN A 144 -1.08 17.46 2.00
N LYS A 145 -1.15 16.25 2.55
CA LYS A 145 -0.98 16.05 4.00
C LYS A 145 0.44 16.38 4.42
N LEU A 146 1.42 15.95 3.64
CA LEU A 146 2.83 16.26 3.90
C LEU A 146 3.11 17.75 3.69
N GLU A 147 2.55 18.36 2.64
CA GLU A 147 2.61 19.82 2.43
C GLU A 147 2.06 20.59 3.65
N ALA A 148 0.93 20.15 4.20
CA ALA A 148 0.32 20.79 5.37
C ALA A 148 0.99 20.44 6.71
N SER A 149 1.82 19.39 6.76
CA SER A 149 2.51 18.94 7.98
C SER A 149 3.81 18.21 7.62
N PRO A 150 4.88 18.95 7.30
CA PRO A 150 6.16 18.37 6.86
C PRO A 150 6.81 17.43 7.90
N SER A 151 6.47 17.59 9.18
CA SER A 151 6.96 16.71 10.26
C SER A 151 6.43 15.27 10.18
N LEU A 152 5.47 14.97 9.29
CA LEU A 152 4.86 13.63 9.12
C LEU A 152 5.87 12.51 8.80
N GLU A 153 7.03 12.86 8.25
CA GLU A 153 8.11 11.90 8.00
C GLU A 153 8.91 11.54 9.27
N PHE A 154 8.95 12.43 10.25
CA PHE A 154 9.87 12.32 11.38
C PHE A 154 9.17 12.05 12.71
N ALA A 155 7.91 12.48 12.84
CA ALA A 155 7.18 12.53 14.09
C ALA A 155 5.79 11.91 13.94
N ASN A 156 5.28 11.33 15.03
CA ASN A 156 3.88 10.92 15.09
C ASN A 156 2.99 12.14 14.81
N LEU A 157 2.01 11.96 13.92
CA LEU A 157 0.99 12.94 13.60
C LEU A 157 0.18 13.30 14.84
N HIS A 158 -0.06 12.30 15.70
CA HIS A 158 -0.65 12.49 17.01
C HIS A 158 0.40 12.21 18.08
N ARG A 159 0.83 13.25 18.80
CA ARG A 159 1.95 13.23 19.76
C ARG A 159 1.70 12.35 20.98
N ALA A 160 0.44 12.09 21.34
CA ALA A 160 0.11 11.11 22.37
C ALA A 160 0.67 9.69 22.10
N TYR A 161 1.05 9.37 20.86
CA TYR A 161 1.70 8.10 20.51
C TYR A 161 3.22 8.13 20.55
N ASP A 162 3.85 9.26 20.89
CA ASP A 162 5.30 9.31 21.09
C ASP A 162 5.71 8.39 22.25
N GLY A 163 6.77 7.61 22.03
CA GLY A 163 7.26 6.63 22.99
C GLY A 163 6.44 5.34 23.06
N LEU A 164 5.41 5.16 22.21
CA LEU A 164 4.61 3.93 22.18
C LEU A 164 5.43 2.69 21.80
N ARG A 165 6.39 2.84 20.87
CA ARG A 165 7.18 1.73 20.31
C ARG A 165 8.68 1.99 20.23
N GLU A 166 9.08 3.25 20.30
CA GLU A 166 10.44 3.72 20.07
C GLU A 166 11.45 3.05 21.01
N ASN A 167 11.06 2.82 22.27
CA ASN A 167 11.92 2.23 23.31
C ASN A 167 11.94 0.68 23.31
N GLU A 168 11.16 0.04 22.45
CA GLU A 168 10.99 -1.43 22.41
C GLU A 168 11.25 -1.99 21.00
N PHE A 169 12.04 -1.27 20.19
CA PHE A 169 12.31 -1.68 18.82
C PHE A 169 13.21 -2.94 18.79
N ASP A 170 12.65 -4.05 18.34
CA ASP A 170 13.38 -5.31 18.19
C ASP A 170 14.02 -5.42 16.80
N GLN A 171 15.35 -5.32 16.76
CA GLN A 171 16.14 -5.38 15.54
C GLN A 171 16.09 -6.75 14.84
N THR A 172 15.92 -7.83 15.60
CA THR A 172 15.82 -9.20 15.08
C THR A 172 14.49 -9.40 14.37
N LEU A 173 13.38 -8.99 14.99
CA LEU A 173 12.06 -9.06 14.37
C LEU A 173 11.99 -8.18 13.11
N PHE A 174 12.60 -6.99 13.13
CA PHE A 174 12.69 -6.13 11.96
C PHE A 174 13.44 -6.79 10.80
N ARG A 175 14.60 -7.41 11.06
CA ARG A 175 15.38 -8.10 10.02
C ARG A 175 14.62 -9.29 9.43
N ALA A 176 13.91 -10.06 10.26
CA ALA A 176 13.09 -11.18 9.80
C ALA A 176 11.95 -10.70 8.88
N TRP A 177 11.26 -9.62 9.26
CA TRP A 177 10.21 -9.00 8.44
C TRP A 177 10.74 -8.41 7.14
N ALA A 178 11.82 -7.63 7.20
CA ALA A 178 12.46 -7.02 6.04
C ALA A 178 12.95 -8.05 5.01
N ALA A 179 13.40 -9.22 5.48
CA ALA A 179 13.86 -10.31 4.61
C ALA A 179 12.73 -11.24 4.12
N GLY A 180 11.48 -11.06 4.56
CA GLY A 180 10.40 -12.02 4.28
C GLY A 180 10.70 -13.41 4.83
N ARG A 181 11.05 -13.48 6.12
CA ARG A 181 11.36 -14.71 6.89
C ARG A 181 10.69 -14.70 8.26
N THR A 182 9.43 -14.27 8.31
CA THR A 182 8.64 -14.20 9.54
C THR A 182 8.00 -15.53 9.92
N GLY A 183 7.98 -16.49 8.99
CA GLY A 183 7.26 -17.75 9.17
C GLY A 183 5.78 -17.64 8.84
N PHE A 184 5.28 -16.46 8.41
CA PHE A 184 3.93 -16.27 7.90
C PHE A 184 3.95 -16.19 6.36
N PRO A 185 3.58 -17.27 5.64
CA PRO A 185 3.84 -17.43 4.20
C PRO A 185 3.41 -16.26 3.33
N PHE A 186 2.23 -15.70 3.61
CA PHE A 186 1.69 -14.62 2.80
C PHE A 186 2.35 -13.26 3.08
N VAL A 187 2.76 -13.01 4.33
CA VAL A 187 3.54 -11.81 4.69
C VAL A 187 4.90 -11.88 4.02
N ASP A 188 5.55 -13.04 4.10
CA ASP A 188 6.85 -13.31 3.52
C ASP A 188 6.80 -13.22 1.99
N ALA A 189 5.78 -13.81 1.36
CA ALA A 189 5.54 -13.74 -0.08
C ALA A 189 5.35 -12.29 -0.56
N CYS A 190 4.59 -11.48 0.20
CA CYS A 190 4.39 -10.07 -0.12
C CYS A 190 5.70 -9.27 -0.03
N MET A 191 6.54 -9.53 0.98
CA MET A 191 7.82 -8.84 1.11
C MET A 191 8.80 -9.25 -0.01
N ARG A 192 8.92 -10.55 -0.31
CA ARG A 192 9.79 -11.04 -1.39
C ARG A 192 9.32 -10.57 -2.78
N SER A 193 8.00 -10.56 -3.02
CA SER A 193 7.42 -9.98 -4.24
C SER A 193 7.73 -8.50 -4.38
N LEU A 194 7.58 -7.74 -3.30
CA LEU A 194 7.89 -6.32 -3.28
C LEU A 194 9.38 -6.07 -3.54
N ALA A 195 10.29 -6.79 -2.88
CA ALA A 195 11.72 -6.66 -3.11
C ALA A 195 12.11 -6.97 -4.57
N SER A 196 11.49 -8.00 -5.17
CA SER A 196 11.80 -8.41 -6.53
C SER A 196 11.24 -7.46 -7.60
N THR A 197 10.06 -6.89 -7.39
CA THR A 197 9.32 -6.14 -8.44
C THR A 197 9.25 -4.63 -8.19
N GLY A 198 9.54 -4.21 -6.97
CA GLY A 198 9.43 -2.83 -6.52
C GLY A 198 8.00 -2.29 -6.47
N TRP A 199 6.98 -3.16 -6.56
CA TRP A 199 5.58 -2.77 -6.48
C TRP A 199 4.72 -3.86 -5.86
N ILE A 200 3.79 -3.46 -5.00
CA ILE A 200 2.68 -4.33 -4.57
C ILE A 200 1.42 -3.50 -4.39
N ASN A 201 0.25 -4.12 -4.46
CA ASN A 201 -1.03 -3.40 -4.36
C ASN A 201 -1.26 -2.82 -2.96
N PHE A 202 -2.10 -1.78 -2.89
CA PHE A 202 -2.34 -1.01 -1.66
C PHE A 202 -2.71 -1.89 -0.45
N ARG A 203 -3.53 -2.93 -0.65
CA ARG A 203 -3.97 -3.79 0.45
C ARG A 203 -2.79 -4.52 1.10
N MET A 204 -1.85 -5.03 0.30
CA MET A 204 -0.69 -5.74 0.83
C MET A 204 0.30 -4.77 1.46
N ARG A 205 0.47 -3.56 0.91
CA ARG A 205 1.25 -2.50 1.61
C ARG A 205 0.69 -2.24 3.01
N ALA A 206 -0.64 -2.08 3.11
CA ALA A 206 -1.29 -1.88 4.41
C ALA A 206 -1.12 -3.09 5.35
N MET A 207 -1.21 -4.32 4.82
CA MET A 207 -0.96 -5.54 5.58
C MET A 207 0.47 -5.61 6.11
N LEU A 208 1.48 -5.33 5.29
CA LEU A 208 2.89 -5.37 5.69
C LEU A 208 3.17 -4.39 6.84
N VAL A 209 2.64 -3.16 6.75
CA VAL A 209 2.79 -2.15 7.80
C VAL A 209 2.03 -2.54 9.07
N ALA A 210 0.81 -3.02 8.93
CA ALA A 210 -0.01 -3.46 10.06
C ALA A 210 0.65 -4.64 10.79
N PHE A 211 1.16 -5.64 10.04
CA PHE A 211 1.87 -6.78 10.60
C PHE A 211 3.09 -6.34 11.41
N ALA A 212 3.93 -5.50 10.82
CA ALA A 212 5.09 -4.96 11.53
C ALA A 212 4.68 -4.17 12.80
N SER A 213 3.60 -3.41 12.75
CA SER A 213 3.18 -2.52 13.84
C SER A 213 2.43 -3.22 14.98
N TYR A 214 1.70 -4.31 14.70
CA TYR A 214 0.82 -4.96 15.67
C TYR A 214 1.29 -6.36 16.05
N GLN A 215 1.81 -7.14 15.11
CA GLN A 215 2.33 -8.49 15.40
C GLN A 215 3.77 -8.44 15.88
N LEU A 216 4.60 -7.55 15.32
CA LEU A 216 6.00 -7.42 15.69
C LEU A 216 6.31 -6.22 16.59
N TRP A 217 5.31 -5.38 16.86
CA TRP A 217 5.43 -4.18 17.68
C TRP A 217 6.52 -3.17 17.24
N LEU A 218 6.85 -3.15 15.95
CA LEU A 218 7.90 -2.30 15.38
C LEU A 218 7.40 -0.86 15.16
N HIS A 219 8.30 0.10 15.34
CA HIS A 219 8.02 1.50 15.04
C HIS A 219 7.84 1.74 13.53
N TRP A 220 6.88 2.58 13.16
CA TRP A 220 6.48 2.78 11.76
C TRP A 220 7.58 3.45 10.92
N ARG A 221 8.49 4.21 11.54
CA ARG A 221 9.52 4.94 10.81
C ARG A 221 10.55 4.01 10.18
N GLU A 222 11.10 3.08 10.94
CA GLU A 222 12.12 2.15 10.43
C GLU A 222 11.54 1.19 9.38
N THR A 223 10.33 0.68 9.62
CA THR A 223 9.60 -0.13 8.63
C THR A 223 9.24 0.68 7.39
N GLY A 224 8.90 1.96 7.56
CA GLY A 224 8.62 2.89 6.48
C GLY A 224 9.85 3.23 5.64
N LEU A 225 11.00 3.44 6.26
CA LEU A 225 12.27 3.65 5.56
C LEU A 225 12.67 2.41 4.76
N HIS A 226 12.48 1.21 5.30
CA HIS A 226 12.73 -0.02 4.57
C HIS A 226 11.84 -0.12 3.32
N LEU A 227 10.52 0.02 3.47
CA LEU A 227 9.58 -0.06 2.35
C LEU A 227 9.80 1.05 1.31
N ALA A 228 10.13 2.27 1.74
CA ALA A 228 10.42 3.39 0.85
C ALA A 228 11.55 3.08 -0.15
N ARG A 229 12.58 2.33 0.30
CA ARG A 229 13.70 1.92 -0.55
C ARG A 229 13.32 0.83 -1.56
N LEU A 230 12.27 0.07 -1.30
CA LEU A 230 11.79 -0.97 -2.21
C LEU A 230 10.81 -0.41 -3.26
N PHE A 231 10.07 0.64 -2.94
CA PHE A 231 9.02 1.15 -3.83
C PHE A 231 9.59 1.93 -5.02
N THR A 232 9.36 1.41 -6.22
CA THR A 232 9.57 2.12 -7.49
C THR A 232 8.60 3.29 -7.68
N ASP A 233 7.58 3.39 -6.83
CA ASP A 233 6.58 4.45 -6.84
C ASP A 233 6.53 5.21 -5.50
N TYR A 234 7.69 5.33 -4.84
CA TYR A 234 7.81 6.10 -3.62
C TYR A 234 7.37 7.55 -3.83
N GLU A 235 6.30 7.93 -3.13
CA GLU A 235 5.78 9.29 -3.06
C GLU A 235 5.63 9.65 -1.57
N PRO A 236 6.50 10.51 -1.01
CA PRO A 236 6.55 10.78 0.43
C PRO A 236 5.21 11.31 0.96
N GLY A 237 4.49 12.09 0.17
CA GLY A 237 3.19 12.63 0.53
C GLY A 237 2.10 11.57 0.68
N ILE A 238 2.26 10.40 0.07
CA ILE A 238 1.36 9.25 0.24
C ILE A 238 1.92 8.28 1.28
N HIS A 239 3.21 7.99 1.20
CA HIS A 239 3.89 6.97 2.00
C HIS A 239 3.79 7.25 3.49
N TRP A 240 4.26 8.40 3.96
CA TRP A 240 4.34 8.67 5.40
C TRP A 240 2.97 8.74 6.09
N PRO A 241 1.94 9.41 5.53
CA PRO A 241 0.60 9.33 6.09
C PRO A 241 0.03 7.91 6.10
N GLN A 242 0.38 7.06 5.13
CA GLN A 242 -0.05 5.66 5.11
C GLN A 242 0.69 4.84 6.18
N MET A 243 2.00 5.01 6.33
CA MET A 243 2.79 4.34 7.37
C MET A 243 2.17 4.57 8.76
N GLN A 244 1.85 5.83 9.08
CA GLN A 244 1.22 6.18 10.36
C GLN A 244 -0.25 5.72 10.46
N MET A 245 -1.00 5.78 9.36
CA MET A 245 -2.40 5.33 9.34
C MET A 245 -2.51 3.84 9.62
N GLN A 246 -1.68 3.02 8.98
CA GLN A 246 -1.73 1.57 9.11
C GLN A 246 -1.07 1.08 10.41
N SER A 247 -0.13 1.83 10.99
CA SER A 247 0.47 1.56 12.31
C SER A 247 -0.42 1.98 13.50
N GLY A 248 -1.51 2.69 13.23
CA GLY A 248 -2.51 3.08 14.23
C GLY A 248 -2.19 4.34 15.00
N THR A 249 -1.19 5.13 14.59
CA THR A 249 -0.69 6.32 15.34
C THR A 249 -1.32 7.64 14.91
N THR A 250 -2.33 7.62 14.03
CA THR A 250 -3.05 8.86 13.61
C THR A 250 -4.12 9.32 14.59
N GLY A 251 -4.62 8.42 15.44
CA GLY A 251 -5.69 8.68 16.43
C GLY A 251 -7.09 8.99 15.88
N THR A 252 -7.23 9.37 14.61
CA THR A 252 -8.53 9.67 13.98
C THR A 252 -9.23 8.46 13.37
N ASN A 253 -8.47 7.42 13.02
CA ASN A 253 -9.00 6.22 12.35
C ASN A 253 -9.25 5.09 13.35
N THR A 254 -10.16 4.17 13.03
CA THR A 254 -10.28 2.92 13.77
C THR A 254 -9.02 2.09 13.58
N VAL A 255 -8.42 1.63 14.68
CA VAL A 255 -7.27 0.71 14.64
C VAL A 255 -7.75 -0.61 14.06
N ARG A 256 -7.13 -1.06 12.97
CA ARG A 256 -7.44 -2.34 12.31
C ARG A 256 -6.26 -3.28 12.47
N ILE A 257 -6.36 -4.19 13.43
CA ILE A 257 -5.39 -5.27 13.61
C ILE A 257 -5.90 -6.46 12.81
N TYR A 258 -5.21 -6.78 11.72
CA TYR A 258 -5.57 -7.89 10.84
C TYR A 258 -5.09 -9.22 11.42
N ASN A 259 -5.87 -10.28 11.22
CA ASN A 259 -5.37 -11.65 11.38
C ASN A 259 -4.58 -12.01 10.08
N PRO A 260 -3.27 -12.29 10.17
CA PRO A 260 -2.44 -12.54 9.00
C PRO A 260 -2.83 -13.82 8.26
N VAL A 261 -3.22 -14.88 8.97
CA VAL A 261 -3.69 -16.15 8.39
C VAL A 261 -5.00 -15.94 7.64
N LYS A 262 -5.96 -15.24 8.25
CA LYS A 262 -7.23 -14.91 7.57
C LYS A 262 -6.99 -14.05 6.31
N GLN A 263 -6.12 -13.05 6.38
CA GLN A 263 -5.78 -12.27 5.18
C GLN A 263 -5.16 -13.14 4.08
N SER A 264 -4.33 -14.09 4.46
CA SER A 264 -3.76 -15.06 3.53
C SER A 264 -4.84 -15.85 2.79
N THR A 265 -5.73 -16.52 3.54
CA THR A 265 -6.80 -17.33 2.94
C THR A 265 -7.79 -16.49 2.12
N ASP A 266 -8.14 -15.29 2.59
CA ASP A 266 -9.10 -14.43 1.89
C ASP A 266 -8.54 -13.87 0.57
N GLN A 267 -7.21 -13.72 0.43
CA GLN A 267 -6.58 -13.03 -0.72
C GLN A 267 -5.81 -13.95 -1.67
N ASP A 268 -5.46 -15.14 -1.21
CA ASP A 268 -4.79 -16.20 -1.97
C ASP A 268 -5.31 -17.58 -1.55
N PRO A 269 -6.60 -17.91 -1.78
CA PRO A 269 -7.23 -19.12 -1.21
C PRO A 269 -6.51 -20.44 -1.54
N GLU A 270 -5.90 -20.52 -2.72
CA GLU A 270 -5.17 -21.71 -3.21
C GLU A 270 -3.66 -21.67 -2.89
N GLY A 271 -3.19 -20.61 -2.23
CA GLY A 271 -1.76 -20.40 -1.97
C GLY A 271 -0.91 -20.20 -3.23
N THR A 272 -1.51 -19.78 -4.34
CA THR A 272 -0.82 -19.61 -5.63
C THR A 272 0.24 -18.51 -5.56
N PHE A 273 -0.08 -17.40 -4.88
CA PHE A 273 0.86 -16.30 -4.68
C PHE A 273 2.00 -16.71 -3.75
N ILE A 274 1.66 -17.43 -2.67
CA ILE A 274 2.67 -17.98 -1.73
C ILE A 274 3.65 -18.88 -2.47
N ARG A 275 3.17 -19.88 -3.22
CA ARG A 275 4.04 -20.83 -3.94
C ARG A 275 4.93 -20.17 -5.00
N ARG A 276 4.49 -19.04 -5.56
CA ARG A 276 5.27 -18.26 -6.52
C ARG A 276 6.48 -17.59 -5.86
N TRP A 277 6.28 -17.01 -4.68
CA TRP A 277 7.28 -16.16 -4.02
C TRP A 277 8.05 -16.84 -2.90
N ILE A 278 7.55 -17.96 -2.39
CA ILE A 278 8.19 -18.83 -1.41
C ILE A 278 8.41 -20.20 -2.07
N PRO A 279 9.46 -20.36 -2.89
CA PRO A 279 9.74 -21.61 -3.60
C PRO A 279 9.86 -22.82 -2.65
N GLU A 280 10.31 -22.60 -1.42
CA GLU A 280 10.43 -23.59 -0.35
C GLU A 280 9.06 -24.21 -0.01
N LEU A 281 7.97 -23.46 -0.15
CA LEU A 281 6.61 -23.92 0.15
C LEU A 281 5.86 -24.48 -1.07
N ARG A 282 6.52 -24.64 -2.23
CA ARG A 282 5.85 -25.05 -3.48
C ARG A 282 5.18 -26.41 -3.38
N GLY A 283 5.77 -27.35 -2.64
CA GLY A 283 5.25 -28.71 -2.42
C GLY A 283 4.26 -28.86 -1.27
N VAL A 284 4.07 -27.83 -0.43
CA VAL A 284 3.23 -27.92 0.78
C VAL A 284 1.76 -28.09 0.41
N PRO A 285 0.99 -29.01 1.01
CA PRO A 285 -0.43 -29.20 0.64
C PRO A 285 -1.28 -27.95 0.89
N GLY A 286 -2.34 -27.75 0.10
CA GLY A 286 -3.23 -26.59 0.21
C GLY A 286 -3.82 -26.39 1.61
N SER A 287 -4.09 -27.48 2.34
CA SER A 287 -4.56 -27.43 3.73
C SER A 287 -3.58 -26.80 4.71
N PHE A 288 -2.29 -26.76 4.39
CA PHE A 288 -1.22 -26.25 5.24
C PHE A 288 -0.53 -25.00 4.69
N ILE A 289 -0.78 -24.60 3.44
CA ILE A 289 -0.02 -23.52 2.77
C ILE A 289 -0.07 -22.17 3.50
N HIS A 290 -1.12 -21.93 4.28
CA HIS A 290 -1.30 -20.70 5.07
C HIS A 290 -0.76 -20.79 6.49
N GLU A 291 -0.58 -22.02 7.00
CA GLU A 291 -0.11 -22.32 8.35
C GLU A 291 0.83 -23.54 8.33
N PRO A 292 1.97 -23.49 7.62
CA PRO A 292 2.79 -24.69 7.37
C PRO A 292 3.40 -25.25 8.66
N TRP A 293 3.53 -24.44 9.71
CA TRP A 293 3.93 -24.89 11.05
C TRP A 293 2.94 -25.85 11.72
N ARG A 294 1.73 -26.01 11.20
CA ARG A 294 0.75 -27.01 11.65
C ARG A 294 0.88 -28.34 10.90
N MET A 295 1.76 -28.41 9.92
CA MET A 295 2.01 -29.62 9.13
C MET A 295 2.72 -30.68 10.01
N PRO A 296 2.20 -31.92 10.07
CA PRO A 296 2.87 -33.03 10.76
C PRO A 296 4.30 -33.26 10.25
N GLU A 297 5.19 -33.74 11.11
CA GLU A 297 6.62 -33.91 10.80
C GLU A 297 6.87 -34.92 9.67
N ASP A 298 6.14 -36.04 9.65
CA ASP A 298 6.16 -37.03 8.58
C ASP A 298 5.77 -36.40 7.22
N MET A 299 4.77 -35.52 7.23
CA MET A 299 4.36 -34.77 6.05
C MET A 299 5.39 -33.72 5.63
N GLN A 300 6.04 -33.03 6.58
CA GLN A 300 7.13 -32.10 6.29
C GLN A 300 8.29 -32.79 5.55
N ASN A 301 8.67 -33.99 6.02
CA ASN A 301 9.68 -34.83 5.37
C ASN A 301 9.23 -35.28 3.97
N LEU A 302 7.98 -35.72 3.84
CA LEU A 302 7.42 -36.17 2.56
C LEU A 302 7.46 -35.08 1.48
N VAL A 303 7.18 -33.82 1.84
CA VAL A 303 7.20 -32.69 0.90
C VAL A 303 8.53 -31.95 0.86
N SER A 304 9.55 -32.47 1.57
CA SER A 304 10.90 -31.88 1.65
C SER A 304 10.88 -30.40 2.06
N CYS A 305 10.05 -30.06 3.04
CA CYS A 305 9.98 -28.72 3.63
C CYS A 305 9.79 -28.83 5.15
N VAL A 306 10.92 -28.84 5.86
CA VAL A 306 10.99 -28.87 7.32
C VAL A 306 10.90 -27.45 7.88
N ILE A 307 9.87 -27.20 8.69
CA ILE A 307 9.63 -25.90 9.33
C ILE A 307 10.64 -25.69 10.45
N GLY A 308 11.30 -24.53 10.44
CA GLY A 308 12.45 -24.20 11.28
C GLY A 308 13.79 -24.38 10.56
N THR A 309 13.82 -25.11 9.44
CA THR A 309 15.05 -25.36 8.65
C THR A 309 14.91 -24.81 7.24
N ASP A 310 14.00 -25.36 6.43
CA ASP A 310 13.80 -24.96 5.03
C ASP A 310 12.92 -23.71 4.91
N TYR A 311 11.95 -23.57 5.81
CA TYR A 311 11.12 -22.38 5.95
C TYR A 311 10.95 -22.04 7.44
N PRO A 312 11.07 -20.78 7.88
CA PRO A 312 11.09 -20.44 9.30
C PRO A 312 9.77 -20.77 10.02
N SER A 313 9.87 -21.16 11.28
CA SER A 313 8.73 -21.17 12.20
C SER A 313 8.20 -19.75 12.44
N PRO A 314 6.90 -19.56 12.77
CA PRO A 314 6.36 -18.26 13.13
C PRO A 314 7.18 -17.58 14.22
N ILE A 315 7.67 -16.37 13.94
CA ILE A 315 8.51 -15.62 14.90
C ILE A 315 7.70 -15.04 16.07
N VAL A 316 6.37 -15.09 16.00
CA VAL A 316 5.46 -14.62 17.05
C VAL A 316 4.16 -15.43 17.05
N ASP A 317 3.53 -15.55 18.22
CA ASP A 317 2.10 -15.90 18.31
C ASP A 317 1.27 -14.67 17.92
N HIS A 318 0.57 -14.75 16.80
CA HIS A 318 -0.14 -13.60 16.23
C HIS A 318 -1.37 -13.17 17.05
N GLU A 319 -1.97 -14.07 17.83
CA GLU A 319 -3.14 -13.76 18.66
C GLU A 319 -2.73 -13.04 19.94
N VAL A 320 -1.68 -13.54 20.61
CA VAL A 320 -1.08 -12.91 21.79
C VAL A 320 -0.53 -11.53 21.42
N ALA A 321 0.22 -11.43 20.32
CA ALA A 321 0.75 -10.16 19.85
C ALA A 321 -0.37 -9.15 19.52
N ALA A 322 -1.41 -9.59 18.80
CA ALA A 322 -2.56 -8.74 18.48
C ALA A 322 -3.32 -8.25 19.73
N ARG A 323 -3.41 -9.08 20.77
CA ARG A 323 -4.03 -8.71 22.06
C ARG A 323 -3.22 -7.64 22.77
N ARG A 324 -1.91 -7.86 22.94
CA ARG A 324 -0.98 -6.87 23.53
C ARG A 324 -1.02 -5.55 22.76
N ALA A 325 -0.99 -5.61 21.43
CA ALA A 325 -1.03 -4.42 20.59
C ALA A 325 -2.33 -3.63 20.76
N ARG A 326 -3.47 -4.32 20.82
CA ARG A 326 -4.78 -3.70 21.05
C ARG A 326 -4.78 -2.95 22.39
N GLU A 327 -4.39 -3.61 23.47
CA GLU A 327 -4.38 -3.03 24.82
C GLU A 327 -3.54 -1.75 24.88
N ARG A 328 -2.31 -1.79 24.36
CA ARG A 328 -1.40 -0.63 24.42
C ARG A 328 -1.86 0.54 23.55
N VAL A 329 -2.33 0.28 22.32
CA VAL A 329 -2.83 1.35 21.45
C VAL A 329 -4.11 1.97 22.04
N TRP A 330 -5.01 1.18 22.63
CA TRP A 330 -6.21 1.70 23.27
C TRP A 330 -5.93 2.43 24.58
N ALA A 331 -4.88 2.05 25.31
CA ALA A 331 -4.48 2.75 26.53
C ALA A 331 -4.16 4.24 26.26
N VAL A 332 -3.45 4.54 25.17
CA VAL A 332 -3.14 5.93 24.74
C VAL A 332 -4.42 6.74 24.49
N ARG A 333 -5.46 6.11 23.93
CA ARG A 333 -6.73 6.77 23.56
C ARG A 333 -7.57 7.21 24.76
N ARG A 334 -7.22 6.77 25.97
CA ARG A 334 -7.96 7.10 27.20
C ARG A 334 -7.54 8.44 27.83
N GLY A 335 -6.44 9.05 27.40
CA GLY A 335 -5.96 10.32 27.94
C GLY A 335 -6.85 11.51 27.57
N ASP A 336 -6.99 12.48 28.48
CA ASP A 336 -7.88 13.64 28.29
C ASP A 336 -7.43 14.55 27.12
N ALA A 337 -6.12 14.73 26.94
CA ALA A 337 -5.53 15.49 25.84
C ALA A 337 -5.62 14.79 24.47
N PHE A 338 -5.97 13.50 24.42
CA PHE A 338 -6.06 12.75 23.16
C PHE A 338 -7.15 13.31 22.25
N ARG A 339 -8.32 13.65 22.81
CA ARG A 339 -9.49 14.04 22.01
C ARG A 339 -9.33 15.38 21.32
N SER A 340 -8.67 16.35 21.95
CA SER A 340 -8.45 17.68 21.39
C SER A 340 -7.50 17.61 20.19
N GLU A 341 -6.39 16.89 20.33
CA GLU A 341 -5.43 16.69 19.24
C GLU A 341 -6.01 15.87 18.09
N ALA A 342 -6.72 14.77 18.38
CA ALA A 342 -7.41 13.99 17.35
C ALA A 342 -8.44 14.84 16.57
N ARG A 343 -9.15 15.76 17.24
CA ARG A 343 -10.06 16.70 16.58
C ARG A 343 -9.30 17.68 15.69
N ALA A 344 -8.19 18.24 16.15
CA ALA A 344 -7.35 19.14 15.35
C ALA A 344 -6.80 18.45 14.09
N ILE A 345 -6.33 17.20 14.22
CA ILE A 345 -5.86 16.38 13.11
C ILE A 345 -6.99 16.12 12.11
N LEU A 346 -8.19 15.77 12.58
CA LEU A 346 -9.35 15.54 11.70
C LEU A 346 -9.76 16.82 10.96
N ILE A 347 -9.72 17.97 11.64
CA ILE A 347 -9.98 19.27 11.02
C ILE A 347 -8.91 19.55 9.96
N ARG A 348 -7.63 19.27 10.20
CA ARG A 348 -6.57 19.58 9.22
C ARG A 348 -6.52 18.60 8.05
N HIS A 349 -6.57 17.29 8.30
CA HIS A 349 -6.26 16.25 7.32
C HIS A 349 -7.44 15.36 6.92
N GLY A 350 -8.58 15.49 7.59
CA GLY A 350 -9.75 14.65 7.35
C GLY A 350 -10.44 14.94 6.01
N SER A 351 -10.88 13.89 5.33
CA SER A 351 -11.74 14.03 4.15
C SER A 351 -13.04 14.75 4.48
N ARG A 352 -13.49 15.65 3.59
CA ARG A 352 -14.80 16.33 3.70
C ARG A 352 -15.94 15.58 3.04
N LYS A 353 -15.67 14.41 2.48
CA LYS A 353 -16.72 13.59 1.86
C LYS A 353 -17.67 13.13 2.96
N GLN A 354 -18.93 13.55 2.88
CA GLN A 354 -19.95 13.04 3.78
C GLN A 354 -20.10 11.53 3.56
N SER A 355 -20.02 10.77 4.64
CA SER A 355 -20.34 9.35 4.65
C SER A 355 -21.84 9.19 4.45
N SER A 356 -22.26 8.54 3.37
CA SER A 356 -23.65 8.11 3.16
C SER A 356 -24.05 6.89 4.00
N VAL A 357 -23.13 6.37 4.83
CA VAL A 357 -23.41 5.25 5.74
C VAL A 357 -24.04 5.81 7.02
N PRO A 358 -25.25 5.36 7.42
CA PRO A 358 -25.84 5.74 8.69
C PRO A 358 -24.89 5.35 9.82
N ARG A 359 -24.61 6.29 10.73
CA ARG A 359 -23.97 5.94 12.00
C ARG A 359 -24.89 4.94 12.69
N ARG A 360 -24.50 3.65 12.75
CA ARG A 360 -25.14 2.70 13.66
C ARG A 360 -25.01 3.29 15.06
N GLY A 361 -26.14 3.75 15.61
CA GLY A 361 -26.21 4.22 16.99
C GLY A 361 -25.69 3.13 17.91
N ARG A 362 -24.95 3.53 18.95
CA ARG A 362 -24.69 2.64 20.09
C ARG A 362 -26.06 2.24 20.63
N SER A 363 -26.49 1.02 20.34
CA SER A 363 -27.57 0.39 21.09
C SER A 363 -27.06 0.28 22.53
N SER A 364 -27.63 1.11 23.41
CA SER A 364 -27.56 0.92 24.84
C SER A 364 -28.15 -0.46 25.13
N ARG A 365 -27.32 -1.42 25.52
CA ARG A 365 -27.81 -2.65 26.15
C ARG A 365 -28.67 -2.23 27.35
N PRO A 366 -29.93 -2.65 27.45
CA PRO A 366 -30.71 -2.41 28.66
C PRO A 366 -30.03 -3.15 29.82
N VAL A 367 -29.85 -2.41 30.91
CA VAL A 367 -29.44 -2.96 32.20
C VAL A 367 -30.57 -3.88 32.66
N ALA A 368 -30.27 -5.15 32.92
CA ALA A 368 -31.23 -6.06 33.54
C ALA A 368 -31.49 -5.59 34.99
N PRO A 369 -32.74 -5.49 35.45
CA PRO A 369 -33.04 -5.26 36.85
C PRO A 369 -32.65 -6.48 37.69
N GLN A 370 -32.39 -6.19 38.97
CA GLN A 370 -31.77 -7.02 40.01
C GLN A 370 -32.29 -8.45 40.14
#